data_AF-A0A975IDU1-F1
#
_entry.id   AF-A0A975IDU1-F1
#
_cell.length_a   1.000
_cell.length_b   1.000
_cell.length_c   1.000
_cell.angle_alpha   90.00
_cell.angle_beta   90.00
_cell.angle_gamma   90.00
#
_symmetry.space_group_name_H-M   'P 1'
#
loop_
_entity.id
_entity.type
_entity.pdbx_description
1 polymer ?
#
loop_
_entity_poly.entity_id
_entity_poly.type
_entity_poly.pdbx_seq_one_letter_code
_entity_poly.pdbx_strand_id
1 'polypeptide(L)'
;MNFVFINPVSKNMYDKSELNNFISAKGFEIVECKTDWIKKVINKYKQRVSSANKTVIDMRCPPAVQLVKNSFPNLDVRYPSIEPILIHCAKEISQNYADKGKIFITTPCESLAEYGNALNLQNTIFITWNDFAQKLDCGLKKTILSESPIPPGFFSPLKVKTKSITGSEEIQNFFEKEDVSGYRLIEMLYCKNGCNNGDGVL
;
A
#
# COMPACT_ATOMS: atom_id res chain seq x y z
N MET A 1 6.15 -25.63 -2.13
CA MET A 1 4.81 -25.06 -1.83
C MET A 1 4.70 -23.69 -2.47
N ASN A 2 3.50 -23.24 -2.84
CA ASN A 2 3.24 -21.86 -3.24
C ASN A 2 2.37 -21.19 -2.18
N PHE A 3 2.80 -20.03 -1.70
CA PHE A 3 2.07 -19.21 -0.74
C PHE A 3 1.62 -17.93 -1.42
N VAL A 4 0.46 -17.41 -1.02
CA VAL A 4 -0.01 -16.11 -1.48
C VAL A 4 -0.54 -15.27 -0.33
N PHE A 5 -0.06 -14.03 -0.25
CA PHE A 5 -0.71 -12.99 0.52
C PHE A 5 -1.58 -12.15 -0.41
N ILE A 6 -2.88 -12.11 -0.12
CA ILE A 6 -3.84 -11.32 -0.89
C ILE A 6 -4.03 -9.99 -0.20
N ASN A 7 -3.65 -8.89 -0.87
CA ASN A 7 -3.82 -7.57 -0.29
C ASN A 7 -5.29 -7.25 0.03
N PRO A 8 -5.55 -6.36 1.01
CA PRO A 8 -6.91 -6.04 1.44
C PRO A 8 -7.83 -5.56 0.32
N VAL A 9 -7.35 -4.80 -0.67
CA VAL A 9 -8.18 -4.33 -1.79
C VAL A 9 -8.74 -5.54 -2.53
N SER A 10 -7.85 -6.39 -3.04
CA SER A 10 -8.22 -7.57 -3.81
C SER A 10 -9.08 -8.55 -3.01
N LYS A 11 -8.79 -8.73 -1.73
CA LYS A 11 -9.57 -9.62 -0.85
C LYS A 11 -11.03 -9.17 -0.70
N ASN A 12 -11.29 -7.87 -0.69
CA ASN A 12 -12.64 -7.33 -0.56
C ASN A 12 -13.40 -7.26 -1.90
N MET A 13 -12.72 -7.48 -3.04
CA MET A 13 -13.36 -7.48 -4.37
C MET A 13 -14.14 -8.76 -4.68
N TYR A 14 -14.07 -9.79 -3.84
CA TYR A 14 -14.70 -11.09 -4.07
C TYR A 14 -15.41 -11.58 -2.81
N ASP A 15 -16.32 -12.53 -2.98
CA ASP A 15 -16.75 -13.35 -1.85
C ASP A 15 -15.54 -14.09 -1.26
N LYS A 16 -15.42 -14.07 0.07
CA LYS A 16 -14.26 -14.62 0.78
C LYS A 16 -14.16 -16.13 0.62
N SER A 17 -15.29 -16.84 0.66
CA SER A 17 -15.31 -18.31 0.55
C SER A 17 -14.93 -18.73 -0.87
N GLU A 18 -15.56 -18.10 -1.88
CA GLU A 18 -15.27 -18.37 -3.29
C GLU A 18 -13.80 -18.11 -3.63
N LEU A 19 -13.27 -16.96 -3.20
CA LEU A 19 -11.87 -16.60 -3.42
C LEU A 19 -10.92 -17.61 -2.78
N ASN A 20 -11.14 -17.96 -1.51
CA ASN A 20 -10.27 -18.88 -0.79
C ASN A 20 -10.27 -20.29 -1.41
N ASN A 21 -11.44 -20.76 -1.82
CA ASN A 21 -11.59 -22.07 -2.46
C ASN A 21 -10.90 -22.09 -3.83
N PHE A 22 -11.07 -21.04 -4.63
CA PHE A 22 -10.41 -20.90 -5.93
C PHE A 22 -8.88 -20.92 -5.80
N ILE A 23 -8.33 -20.11 -4.90
CA ILE A 23 -6.88 -20.01 -4.68
C ILE A 23 -6.29 -21.33 -4.20
N SER A 24 -6.98 -22.01 -3.26
CA SER A 24 -6.56 -23.32 -2.76
C SER A 24 -6.60 -24.38 -3.87
N ALA A 25 -7.64 -24.39 -4.71
CA ALA A 25 -7.76 -25.29 -5.85
C ALA A 25 -6.66 -25.07 -6.91
N LYS A 26 -6.08 -23.86 -6.98
CA LYS A 26 -4.92 -23.54 -7.82
C LYS A 26 -3.58 -23.90 -7.17
N GLY A 27 -3.59 -24.57 -6.01
CA GLY A 27 -2.39 -25.09 -5.34
C GLY A 27 -1.64 -24.05 -4.52
N PHE A 28 -2.31 -22.98 -4.09
CA PHE A 28 -1.73 -21.95 -3.23
C PHE A 28 -2.28 -22.07 -1.80
N GLU A 29 -1.39 -21.91 -0.82
CA GLU A 29 -1.77 -21.66 0.56
C GLU A 29 -1.87 -20.15 0.81
N ILE A 30 -3.01 -19.69 1.32
CA ILE A 30 -3.22 -18.29 1.66
C ILE A 30 -2.54 -18.01 2.99
N VAL A 31 -1.65 -17.03 3.02
CA VAL A 31 -0.93 -16.59 4.21
C VAL A 31 -1.33 -15.17 4.59
N GLU A 32 -1.27 -14.89 5.89
CA GLU A 32 -1.66 -13.61 6.48
C GLU A 32 -0.53 -13.12 7.39
N CYS A 33 -0.50 -11.82 7.64
CA CYS A 33 0.37 -11.28 8.69
C CYS A 33 -0.23 -11.54 10.07
N LYS A 34 0.62 -11.94 11.01
CA LYS A 34 0.28 -12.03 12.44
C LYS A 34 0.40 -10.67 13.10
N THR A 35 1.33 -9.84 12.64
CA THR A 35 1.49 -8.48 13.17
C THR A 35 0.42 -7.54 12.62
N ASP A 36 -0.18 -6.74 13.50
CA ASP A 36 -0.94 -5.56 13.12
C ASP A 36 0.00 -4.45 12.60
N TRP A 37 0.34 -4.55 11.32
CA TRP A 37 1.20 -3.59 10.64
C TRP A 37 0.54 -2.23 10.44
N ILE A 38 -0.80 -2.16 10.40
CA ILE A 38 -1.54 -0.88 10.35
C ILE A 38 -1.20 -0.06 11.60
N LYS A 39 -1.41 -0.64 12.79
CA LYS A 39 -1.10 0.02 14.07
C LYS A 39 0.38 0.33 14.21
N LYS A 40 1.28 -0.60 13.82
CA LYS A 40 2.72 -0.35 13.89
C LYS A 40 3.15 0.80 12.98
N VAL A 41 2.62 0.90 11.76
CA VAL A 41 2.94 2.01 10.85
C VAL A 41 2.42 3.32 11.40
N ILE A 42 1.18 3.40 11.90
CA ILE A 42 0.65 4.59 12.58
C ILE A 42 1.58 5.03 13.72
N ASN A 43 2.05 4.09 14.55
CA ASN A 43 2.98 4.37 15.64
C ASN A 43 4.34 4.89 15.15
N LYS A 44 4.87 4.38 14.04
CA LYS A 44 6.09 4.93 13.42
C LYS A 44 5.87 6.38 13.01
N TYR A 45 4.74 6.70 12.37
CA TYR A 45 4.42 8.09 12.02
C TYR A 45 4.22 8.97 13.26
N LYS A 46 3.57 8.47 14.31
CA LYS A 46 3.45 9.19 15.58
C LYS A 46 4.82 9.66 16.08
N GLN A 47 5.81 8.77 16.11
CA GLN A 47 7.17 9.11 16.54
C GLN A 47 7.83 10.15 15.64
N ARG A 48 7.65 10.05 14.31
CA ARG A 48 8.23 11.01 13.35
C ARG A 48 7.56 12.37 13.43
N VAL A 49 6.25 12.42 13.58
CA VAL A 49 5.51 13.68 13.74
C VAL A 49 5.85 14.36 15.07
N SER A 50 6.04 13.61 16.15
CA SER A 50 6.41 14.20 17.45
C SER A 50 7.85 14.74 17.49
N SER A 51 8.77 14.17 16.72
CA SER A 51 10.19 14.57 16.71
C SER A 51 10.55 15.56 15.60
N ALA A 52 9.70 15.72 14.58
CA ALA A 52 9.97 16.62 13.46
C ALA A 52 9.59 18.07 13.79
N ASN A 53 10.46 19.01 13.41
CA ASN A 53 10.14 20.44 13.33
C ASN A 53 9.44 20.83 12.03
N LYS A 54 9.42 19.93 11.03
CA LYS A 54 8.81 20.12 9.70
C LYS A 54 7.61 19.20 9.49
N THR A 55 6.80 19.51 8.49
CA THR A 55 5.69 18.67 8.03
C THR A 55 6.19 17.31 7.57
N VAL A 56 5.54 16.24 8.03
CA VAL A 56 5.89 14.85 7.66
C VAL A 56 5.05 14.40 6.46
N ILE A 57 5.70 13.85 5.45
CA ILE A 57 5.03 13.29 4.26
C ILE A 57 4.72 11.81 4.49
N ASP A 58 3.50 11.39 4.15
CA ASP A 58 3.14 9.99 4.05
C ASP A 58 3.86 9.31 2.88
N MET A 59 4.50 8.18 3.20
CA MET A 59 5.34 7.39 2.33
C MET A 59 4.67 6.10 1.85
N ARG A 60 3.41 5.85 2.24
CA ARG A 60 2.71 4.59 1.92
C ARG A 60 2.40 4.43 0.44
N CYS A 61 2.31 5.52 -0.33
CA CYS A 61 2.03 5.50 -1.76
C CYS A 61 3.27 5.96 -2.55
N PRO A 62 4.08 5.03 -3.09
CA PRO A 62 5.30 5.40 -3.82
C PRO A 62 5.06 6.38 -4.99
N PRO A 63 4.02 6.21 -5.84
CA PRO A 63 3.76 7.17 -6.92
C PRO A 63 3.44 8.59 -6.43
N ALA A 64 2.68 8.73 -5.34
CA ALA A 64 2.39 10.05 -4.77
C ALA A 64 3.64 10.73 -4.23
N VAL A 65 4.50 9.98 -3.53
CA VAL A 65 5.79 10.49 -3.04
C VAL A 65 6.68 10.92 -4.21
N GLN A 66 6.75 10.10 -5.26
CA GLN A 66 7.60 10.38 -6.42
C GLN A 66 7.12 11.62 -7.17
N LEU A 67 5.80 11.77 -7.35
CA LEU A 67 5.19 12.97 -7.93
C LEU A 67 5.65 14.23 -7.18
N VAL A 68 5.51 14.25 -5.84
CA VAL A 68 5.88 15.43 -5.06
C VAL A 68 7.39 15.70 -5.12
N LYS A 69 8.22 14.66 -5.01
CA LYS A 69 9.69 14.83 -5.08
C LYS A 69 10.16 15.36 -6.44
N ASN A 70 9.54 14.91 -7.53
CA ASN A 70 9.90 15.33 -8.88
C ASN A 70 9.41 16.75 -9.17
N SER A 71 8.17 17.06 -8.82
CA SER A 71 7.55 18.36 -9.13
C SER A 71 7.99 19.47 -8.17
N PHE A 72 8.32 19.14 -6.92
CA PHE A 72 8.66 20.10 -5.86
C PHE A 72 9.96 19.69 -5.13
N PRO A 73 11.12 19.64 -5.82
CA PRO A 73 12.36 19.09 -5.25
C PRO A 73 12.91 19.88 -4.06
N ASN A 74 12.56 21.16 -3.93
CA ASN A 74 13.04 22.06 -2.87
C ASN A 74 12.05 22.23 -1.72
N LEU A 75 11.00 21.39 -1.65
CA LEU A 75 9.97 21.50 -0.63
C LEU A 75 10.54 21.23 0.77
N ASP A 76 10.29 22.15 1.72
CA ASP A 76 10.83 22.05 3.07
C ASP A 76 10.02 21.11 3.99
N VAL A 77 10.07 19.82 3.69
CA VAL A 77 9.31 18.77 4.39
C VAL A 77 10.20 17.60 4.81
N ARG A 78 9.67 16.74 5.68
CA ARG A 78 10.32 15.50 6.11
C ARG A 78 9.71 14.31 5.38
N TYR A 79 10.52 13.66 4.55
CA TYR A 79 10.25 12.31 4.03
C TYR A 79 10.83 11.28 5.00
N PRO A 80 10.03 10.64 5.87
CA PRO A 80 10.56 9.67 6.80
C PRO A 80 10.94 8.37 6.10
N SER A 81 12.01 7.69 6.53
CA SER A 81 12.27 6.30 6.12
C SER A 81 11.28 5.33 6.79
N ILE A 82 10.01 5.36 6.37
CA ILE A 82 8.95 4.41 6.76
C ILE A 82 8.44 3.76 5.47
N GLU A 83 8.42 2.43 5.45
CA GLU A 83 7.98 1.66 4.29
C GLU A 83 6.44 1.57 4.22
N PRO A 84 5.87 1.35 3.03
CA PRO A 84 4.46 1.01 2.90
C PRO A 84 4.07 -0.21 3.73
N ILE A 85 2.80 -0.27 4.16
CA ILE A 85 2.28 -1.36 5.00
C ILE A 85 2.54 -2.73 4.35
N LEU A 86 2.32 -2.84 3.04
CA LEU A 86 2.53 -4.07 2.27
C LEU A 86 3.97 -4.59 2.38
N ILE A 87 4.95 -3.70 2.44
CA ILE A 87 6.36 -4.07 2.51
C ILE A 87 6.70 -4.65 3.88
N HIS A 88 6.12 -4.10 4.95
CA HIS A 88 6.23 -4.68 6.27
C HIS A 88 5.57 -6.07 6.34
N CYS A 89 4.39 -6.21 5.73
CA CYS A 89 3.72 -7.50 5.60
C CYS A 89 4.59 -8.53 4.86
N ALA A 90 5.12 -8.15 3.70
CA ALA A 90 5.92 -9.02 2.86
C ALA A 90 7.21 -9.48 3.55
N LYS A 91 7.88 -8.60 4.31
CA LYS A 91 9.07 -8.98 5.08
C LYS A 91 8.74 -10.00 6.17
N GLU A 92 7.64 -9.82 6.89
CA GLU A 92 7.19 -10.80 7.89
C GLU A 92 6.86 -12.15 7.23
N ILE A 93 6.12 -12.14 6.13
CA ILE A 93 5.74 -13.37 5.43
C ILE A 93 6.97 -14.08 4.86
N SER A 94 7.88 -13.33 4.22
CA SER A 94 9.15 -13.86 3.72
C SER A 94 9.93 -14.55 4.83
N GLN A 95 10.10 -13.91 5.99
CA GLN A 95 10.76 -14.51 7.15
C GLN A 95 10.11 -15.80 7.64
N ASN A 96 8.79 -15.93 7.53
CA ASN A 96 8.04 -17.07 8.05
C ASN A 96 7.91 -18.25 7.06
N TYR A 97 8.04 -17.99 5.75
CA TYR A 97 7.67 -18.94 4.71
C TYR A 97 8.70 -19.11 3.58
N ALA A 98 9.74 -18.27 3.48
CA ALA A 98 10.66 -18.30 2.34
C ALA A 98 11.41 -19.63 2.21
N ASP A 99 11.75 -20.30 3.31
CA ASP A 99 12.41 -21.61 3.30
C ASP A 99 11.45 -22.77 2.98
N LYS A 100 10.13 -22.52 2.96
CA LYS A 100 9.09 -23.53 2.73
C LYS A 100 8.58 -23.55 1.29
N GLY A 101 8.85 -22.49 0.52
CA GLY A 101 8.36 -22.37 -0.83
C GLY A 101 8.34 -20.95 -1.38
N LYS A 102 7.72 -20.80 -2.55
CA LYS A 102 7.62 -19.54 -3.27
C LYS A 102 6.45 -18.73 -2.73
N ILE A 103 6.67 -17.44 -2.52
CA ILE A 103 5.70 -16.51 -1.95
C ILE A 103 5.29 -15.49 -3.01
N PHE A 104 4.00 -15.27 -3.14
CA PHE A 104 3.41 -14.23 -3.98
C PHE A 104 2.74 -13.19 -3.08
N ILE A 105 3.20 -11.96 -3.15
CA ILE A 105 2.60 -10.82 -2.47
C ILE A 105 1.81 -10.03 -3.50
N THR A 106 0.48 -10.08 -3.43
CA THR A 106 -0.34 -9.31 -4.38
C THR A 106 -0.41 -7.85 -3.96
N THR A 107 -0.57 -6.95 -4.93
CA THR A 107 -0.73 -5.51 -4.71
C THR A 107 -1.74 -4.93 -5.68
N PRO A 108 -2.47 -3.87 -5.31
CA PRO A 108 -3.33 -3.15 -6.23
C PRO A 108 -2.58 -2.12 -7.08
N CYS A 109 -1.25 -2.05 -6.99
CA CYS A 109 -0.43 -1.04 -7.64
C CYS A 109 0.84 -1.64 -8.25
N GLU A 110 1.09 -1.37 -9.53
CA GLU A 110 2.29 -1.77 -10.29
C GLU A 110 3.56 -1.21 -9.66
N SER A 111 3.61 0.10 -9.42
CA SER A 111 4.78 0.76 -8.80
C SER A 111 5.12 0.17 -7.42
N LEU A 112 4.12 -0.28 -6.66
CA LEU A 112 4.36 -0.96 -5.39
C LEU A 112 4.86 -2.40 -5.58
N ALA A 113 4.48 -3.07 -6.66
CA ALA A 113 5.05 -4.36 -7.04
C ALA A 113 6.53 -4.22 -7.39
N GLU A 114 6.87 -3.25 -8.24
CA GLU A 114 8.25 -2.93 -8.62
C GLU A 114 9.10 -2.58 -7.39
N TYR A 115 8.57 -1.69 -6.53
CA TYR A 115 9.23 -1.35 -5.27
C TYR A 115 9.52 -2.59 -4.43
N GLY A 116 8.55 -3.49 -4.29
CA GLY A 116 8.70 -4.71 -3.51
C GLY A 116 9.72 -5.69 -4.13
N ASN A 117 9.67 -5.89 -5.45
CA ASN A 117 10.60 -6.76 -6.16
C ASN A 117 12.05 -6.26 -6.08
N ALA A 118 12.25 -4.93 -6.10
CA ALA A 118 13.57 -4.33 -5.92
C ALA A 118 14.21 -4.64 -4.54
N LEU A 119 13.42 -5.03 -3.54
CA LEU A 119 13.95 -5.46 -2.22
C LEU A 119 14.61 -6.83 -2.26
N ASN A 120 14.41 -7.62 -3.32
CA ASN A 120 14.98 -8.96 -3.49
C ASN A 120 14.77 -9.88 -2.28
N LEU A 121 13.56 -9.89 -1.72
CA LEU A 121 13.22 -10.77 -0.61
C LEU A 121 13.28 -12.23 -1.05
N GLN A 122 13.84 -13.10 -0.20
CA GLN A 122 14.06 -14.51 -0.50
C GLN A 122 12.75 -15.18 -0.93
N ASN A 123 12.79 -15.88 -2.07
CA ASN A 123 11.68 -16.65 -2.64
C ASN A 123 10.36 -15.87 -2.76
N THR A 124 10.41 -14.54 -2.81
CA THR A 124 9.23 -13.68 -2.75
C THR A 124 9.09 -12.88 -4.03
N ILE A 125 7.90 -12.88 -4.61
CA ILE A 125 7.55 -12.09 -5.79
C ILE A 125 6.39 -11.18 -5.44
N PHE A 126 6.54 -9.90 -5.74
CA PHE A 126 5.43 -8.96 -5.75
C PHE A 126 4.81 -8.92 -7.14
N ILE A 127 3.49 -8.96 -7.19
CA ILE A 127 2.72 -9.03 -8.43
C ILE A 127 1.43 -8.25 -8.27
N THR A 128 0.93 -7.62 -9.34
CA THR A 128 -0.39 -7.00 -9.28
C THR A 128 -1.47 -8.06 -9.09
N TRP A 129 -2.65 -7.66 -8.61
CA TRP A 129 -3.76 -8.61 -8.54
C TRP A 129 -4.22 -9.05 -9.92
N ASN A 130 -4.32 -8.13 -10.88
CA ASN A 130 -4.72 -8.44 -12.24
C ASN A 130 -3.79 -9.47 -12.89
N ASP A 131 -2.46 -9.29 -12.81
CA ASP A 131 -1.51 -10.24 -13.37
C ASP A 131 -1.57 -11.59 -12.66
N PHE A 132 -1.74 -11.59 -11.34
CA PHE A 132 -1.87 -12.82 -10.58
C PHE A 132 -3.16 -13.57 -10.94
N ALA A 133 -4.29 -12.86 -11.04
CA ALA A 133 -5.57 -13.42 -11.42
C ALA A 133 -5.55 -13.96 -12.86
N GLN A 134 -4.92 -13.24 -13.80
CA GLN A 134 -4.72 -13.69 -15.17
C GLN A 134 -3.86 -14.95 -15.23
N LYS A 135 -2.74 -14.98 -14.48
CA LYS A 135 -1.87 -16.16 -14.38
C LYS A 135 -2.59 -17.41 -13.88
N LEU A 136 -3.62 -17.23 -13.04
CA LEU A 136 -4.43 -18.32 -12.52
C LEU A 136 -5.66 -18.64 -13.36
N ASP A 137 -5.92 -17.91 -14.45
CA ASP A 137 -7.16 -18.00 -15.22
C ASP A 137 -8.39 -17.84 -14.30
N CYS A 138 -8.44 -16.72 -13.59
CA CYS A 138 -9.48 -16.44 -12.59
C CYS A 138 -10.81 -16.05 -13.25
N GLY A 139 -11.79 -16.95 -13.16
CA GLY A 139 -13.16 -16.72 -13.62
C GLY A 139 -14.11 -16.14 -12.56
N LEU A 140 -13.62 -15.76 -11.38
CA LEU A 140 -14.47 -15.21 -10.31
C LEU A 140 -15.00 -13.83 -10.69
N LYS A 141 -16.27 -13.56 -10.33
CA LYS A 141 -16.87 -12.25 -10.55
C LYS A 141 -16.25 -11.21 -9.61
N LYS A 142 -15.56 -10.24 -10.21
CA LYS A 142 -14.94 -9.10 -9.52
C LYS A 142 -16.00 -8.04 -9.16
N THR A 143 -15.95 -7.55 -7.93
CA THR A 143 -16.72 -6.41 -7.44
C THR A 143 -15.86 -5.15 -7.47
N ILE A 144 -16.40 -4.06 -8.02
CA ILE A 144 -15.76 -2.73 -7.95
C ILE A 144 -16.08 -2.14 -6.58
N LEU A 145 -15.04 -1.81 -5.82
CA LEU A 145 -15.20 -1.22 -4.50
C LEU A 145 -15.48 0.28 -4.59
N SER A 146 -16.49 0.76 -3.88
CA SER A 146 -16.76 2.18 -3.72
C SER A 146 -15.74 2.88 -2.81
N GLU A 147 -15.13 2.14 -1.88
CA GLU A 147 -14.17 2.65 -0.90
C GLU A 147 -12.96 1.72 -0.78
N SER A 148 -11.78 2.31 -0.56
CA SER A 148 -10.58 1.51 -0.29
C SER A 148 -10.64 0.91 1.12
N PRO A 149 -10.27 -0.36 1.32
CA PRO A 149 -10.12 -0.95 2.65
C PRO A 149 -9.09 -0.24 3.55
N ILE A 150 -8.17 0.53 2.93
CA ILE A 150 -7.32 1.49 3.63
C ILE A 150 -7.66 2.88 3.08
N PRO A 151 -8.74 3.51 3.58
CA PRO A 151 -9.23 4.76 3.03
C PRO A 151 -8.33 5.95 3.42
N PRO A 152 -8.52 7.11 2.77
CA PRO A 152 -7.99 8.39 3.24
C PRO A 152 -8.40 8.65 4.70
N GLY A 153 -7.57 9.36 5.46
CA GLY A 153 -7.79 9.58 6.90
C GLY A 153 -7.14 8.51 7.78
N PHE A 154 -6.20 7.72 7.23
CA PHE A 154 -5.45 6.69 7.96
C PHE A 154 -4.76 7.21 9.22
N PHE A 155 -4.34 8.49 9.20
CA PHE A 155 -3.67 9.13 10.33
C PHE A 155 -4.60 9.87 11.29
N SER A 156 -5.92 9.76 11.14
CA SER A 156 -6.89 10.34 12.09
C SER A 156 -6.62 9.97 13.56
N PRO A 157 -6.12 8.75 13.91
CA PRO A 157 -5.82 8.42 15.31
C PRO A 157 -4.69 9.25 15.93
N LEU A 158 -3.86 9.92 15.11
CA LEU A 158 -2.75 10.76 15.62
C LEU A 158 -3.22 12.08 16.22
N LYS A 159 -4.45 12.53 15.90
CA LYS A 159 -5.02 13.81 16.39
C LYS A 159 -4.10 15.02 16.17
N VAL A 160 -3.40 15.04 15.04
CA VAL A 160 -2.57 16.17 14.61
C VAL A 160 -3.20 16.84 13.39
N LYS A 161 -2.81 18.08 13.09
CA LYS A 161 -3.28 18.78 11.89
C LYS A 161 -2.74 18.07 10.64
N THR A 162 -3.60 17.26 10.03
CA THR A 162 -3.31 16.44 8.85
C THR A 162 -4.10 16.94 7.64
N LYS A 163 -3.44 17.03 6.48
CA LYS A 163 -4.14 17.14 5.19
C LYS A 163 -4.15 15.76 4.53
N SER A 164 -5.30 15.27 4.12
CA SER A 164 -5.42 14.05 3.31
C SER A 164 -5.83 14.41 1.89
N ILE A 165 -5.09 13.88 0.91
CA ILE A 165 -5.25 14.21 -0.51
C ILE A 165 -5.20 12.92 -1.31
N THR A 166 -6.10 12.80 -2.29
CA THR A 166 -6.10 11.68 -3.22
C THR A 166 -6.25 12.16 -4.64
N GLY A 167 -5.56 11.51 -5.59
CA GLY A 167 -5.53 11.94 -6.98
C GLY A 167 -4.28 12.76 -7.27
N SER A 168 -3.61 12.43 -8.37
CA SER A 168 -2.36 13.08 -8.79
C SER A 168 -2.55 14.57 -9.07
N GLU A 169 -3.65 14.95 -9.74
CA GLU A 169 -3.99 16.33 -10.04
C GLU A 169 -4.25 17.13 -8.76
N GLU A 170 -5.01 16.57 -7.81
CA GLU A 170 -5.30 17.21 -6.54
C GLU A 170 -4.04 17.33 -5.65
N ILE A 171 -3.15 16.33 -5.68
CA ILE A 171 -1.83 16.40 -5.02
C ILE A 171 -1.03 17.57 -5.61
N GLN A 172 -0.89 17.63 -6.94
CA GLN A 172 -0.12 18.67 -7.59
C GLN A 172 -0.67 20.07 -7.29
N ASN A 173 -1.99 20.25 -7.47
CA ASN A 173 -2.68 21.51 -7.17
C ASN A 173 -2.45 21.98 -5.73
N PHE A 174 -2.43 21.06 -4.76
CA PHE A 174 -2.20 21.41 -3.36
C PHE A 174 -0.78 21.96 -3.14
N PHE A 175 0.25 21.26 -3.62
CA PHE A 175 1.64 21.70 -3.41
C PHE A 175 2.02 22.95 -4.23
N GLU A 176 1.30 23.26 -5.30
CA GLU A 176 1.47 24.52 -6.04
C GLU A 176 0.92 25.75 -5.31
N LYS A 177 -0.15 25.58 -4.51
CA LYS A 177 -0.96 26.71 -4.02
C LYS A 177 -0.89 26.90 -2.50
N GLU A 178 -0.63 25.83 -1.75
CA GLU A 178 -0.78 25.83 -0.29
C GLU A 178 0.55 25.84 0.43
N ASP A 179 0.61 26.58 1.55
CA ASP A 179 1.74 26.49 2.48
C ASP A 179 1.64 25.22 3.32
N VAL A 180 2.55 24.28 3.04
CA VAL A 180 2.64 22.98 3.72
C VAL A 180 3.00 23.11 5.20
N SER A 181 3.70 24.19 5.60
CA SER A 181 4.20 24.39 6.97
C SER A 181 3.08 24.44 8.01
N GLY A 182 1.87 24.80 7.57
CA GLY A 182 0.67 24.79 8.39
C GLY A 182 0.19 23.40 8.83
N TYR A 183 0.76 22.31 8.31
CA TYR A 183 0.36 20.93 8.63
C TYR A 183 1.46 20.16 9.34
N ARG A 184 1.07 19.22 10.22
CA ARG A 184 2.00 18.28 10.87
C ARG A 184 2.25 17.05 10.01
N LEU A 185 1.26 16.62 9.24
CA LEU A 185 1.35 15.47 8.36
C LEU A 185 0.53 15.72 7.08
N ILE A 186 1.05 15.29 5.93
CA ILE A 186 0.31 15.24 4.67
C ILE A 186 0.18 13.78 4.23
N GLU A 187 -1.05 13.28 4.21
CA GLU A 187 -1.45 11.97 3.69
C GLU A 187 -1.76 12.08 2.21
N MET A 188 -1.19 11.18 1.41
CA MET A 188 -1.31 11.25 -0.05
C MET A 188 -1.50 9.87 -0.65
N LEU A 189 -2.51 9.72 -1.50
CA LEU A 189 -2.70 8.55 -2.35
C LEU A 189 -2.78 9.00 -3.81
N TYR A 190 -1.97 8.40 -4.69
CA TYR A 190 -1.91 8.81 -6.09
C TYR A 190 -3.24 8.55 -6.81
N CYS A 191 -3.85 7.39 -6.56
CA CYS A 191 -5.17 7.05 -7.09
C CYS A 191 -6.26 7.83 -6.35
N LYS A 192 -7.20 8.39 -7.10
CA LYS A 192 -8.37 9.07 -6.55
C LYS A 192 -9.18 8.12 -5.67
N ASN A 193 -9.58 8.56 -4.48
CA ASN A 193 -10.33 7.78 -3.49
C ASN A 193 -9.61 6.51 -2.95
N GLY A 194 -8.32 6.32 -3.27
CA GLY A 194 -7.48 5.28 -2.70
C GLY A 194 -7.17 4.11 -3.63
N CYS A 195 -6.53 3.08 -3.07
CA CYS A 195 -5.88 2.02 -3.84
C CYS A 195 -6.86 1.05 -4.52
N ASN A 196 -8.17 1.13 -4.27
CA ASN A 196 -9.17 0.38 -5.02
C ASN A 196 -9.26 0.81 -6.49
N ASN A 197 -8.75 2.00 -6.82
CA ASN A 197 -8.62 2.51 -8.19
C ASN A 197 -7.17 2.42 -8.70
N GLY A 198 -6.39 1.47 -8.18
CA GLY A 198 -5.02 1.23 -8.63
C GLY A 198 -4.97 0.45 -9.95
N ASP A 199 -3.94 0.71 -10.75
CA ASP A 199 -3.64 0.04 -12.02
C ASP A 199 -3.57 -1.49 -11.89
N GLY A 200 -3.13 -2.00 -10.74
CA GLY A 200 -3.02 -3.43 -10.47
C GLY A 200 -4.34 -4.14 -10.13
N VAL A 201 -5.47 -3.42 -10.07
CA VAL A 201 -6.81 -3.97 -9.78
C VAL A 201 -7.91 -3.43 -10.69
N LEU A 202 -7.64 -2.52 -11.63
CA LEU A 202 -8.66 -2.03 -12.57
C LEU A 202 -8.81 -2.97 -13.77
#